data_AF-A0A7M1B010-F1
#
_entry.id   AF-A0A7M1B010-F1
#
_cell.length_a   1.000
_cell.length_b   1.000
_cell.length_c   1.000
_cell.angle_alpha   90.00
_cell.angle_beta   90.00
_cell.angle_gamma   90.00
#
_symmetry.space_group_name_H-M   'P 1'
#
loop_
_entity.id
_entity.type
_entity.pdbx_description
1 polymer ?
#
loop_
_entity_poly.entity_id
_entity_poly.type
_entity_poly.pdbx_seq_one_letter_code
_entity_poly.pdbx_strand_id
1 'polypeptide(L)'
;MLYYTMLFLAFFYFKIARVYKKEEKANLNMNIQNTLVFIAIVALLVYGFTHKTWYTVLLVSWLFLILASLMVSAVQVGVFIEGKPFVKLSHLYKFLAPVGMLLW
;
A
#
# COMPACT_ATOMS: atom_id res chain seq x y z
N MET A 1 18.04 -9.36 -0.59
CA MET A 1 16.63 -9.75 -0.40
C MET A 1 15.84 -8.67 0.35
N LEU A 2 16.22 -8.32 1.58
CA LEU A 2 15.48 -7.34 2.42
C LEU A 2 15.14 -6.03 1.70
N TYR A 3 16.09 -5.42 0.98
CA TYR A 3 15.85 -4.21 0.18
C TYR A 3 14.66 -4.33 -0.78
N TYR A 4 14.65 -5.38 -1.61
CA TYR A 4 13.61 -5.59 -2.62
C TYR A 4 12.25 -5.91 -1.97
N THR A 5 12.25 -6.65 -0.86
CA THR A 5 11.04 -6.90 -0.07
C THR A 5 10.45 -5.59 0.47
N MET A 6 11.28 -4.71 1.04
CA MET A 6 10.83 -3.41 1.56
C MET A 6 10.34 -2.48 0.46
N LEU A 7 11.02 -2.46 -0.69
CA LEU A 7 10.60 -1.70 -1.86
C LEU A 7 9.23 -2.16 -2.38
N PHE A 8 9.03 -3.47 -2.48
CA PHE A 8 7.75 -4.04 -2.87
C PHE A 8 6.62 -3.67 -1.89
N LEU A 9 6.85 -3.86 -0.59
CA LEU A 9 5.86 -3.54 0.45
C LEU A 9 5.51 -2.06 0.47
N ALA A 10 6.48 -1.17 0.26
CA ALA A 10 6.24 0.27 0.20
C ALA A 10 5.34 0.65 -0.99
N PHE A 11 5.60 0.09 -2.18
CA PHE A 11 4.73 0.31 -3.35
C PHE A 11 3.35 -0.33 -3.17
N PHE A 12 3.27 -1.49 -2.55
CA PHE A 12 2.01 -2.16 -2.24
C PHE A 12 1.14 -1.34 -1.30
N TYR A 13 1.72 -0.85 -0.19
CA TYR A 13 1.04 0.05 0.73
C TYR A 13 0.56 1.32 0.03
N PHE A 14 1.41 1.95 -0.78
CA PHE A 14 1.04 3.18 -1.48
C PHE A 14 -0.17 2.99 -2.42
N LYS A 15 -0.26 1.83 -3.08
CA LYS A 15 -1.44 1.47 -3.91
C LYS A 15 -2.69 1.27 -3.07
N ILE A 16 -2.61 0.58 -1.93
CA ILE A 16 -3.74 0.41 -1.00
C ILE A 16 -4.21 1.77 -0.47
N ALA A 17 -3.28 2.60 0.00
CA ALA A 17 -3.58 3.92 0.52
C ALA A 17 -4.25 4.84 -0.52
N ARG A 18 -3.85 4.73 -1.79
CA ARG A 18 -4.48 5.45 -2.90
C ARG A 18 -5.95 5.03 -3.10
N VAL A 19 -6.23 3.73 -3.03
CA VAL A 19 -7.60 3.20 -3.12
C VAL A 19 -8.43 3.68 -1.94
N TYR A 20 -7.90 3.55 -0.73
CA TYR A 20 -8.58 3.98 0.49
C TYR A 20 -8.92 5.48 0.48
N LYS A 21 -7.99 6.34 0.03
CA LYS A 21 -8.24 7.79 -0.12
C LYS A 21 -9.36 8.11 -1.13
N LYS A 22 -9.63 7.22 -2.09
CA LYS A 22 -10.71 7.38 -3.07
C LYS A 22 -12.07 7.02 -2.48
N GLU A 23 -12.11 6.08 -1.54
CA GLU A 23 -13.36 5.52 -0.99
C GLU A 23 -13.78 6.15 0.34
N GLU A 24 -12.83 6.62 1.16
CA GLU A 24 -13.11 7.26 2.44
C GLU A 24 -12.69 8.73 2.49
N LYS A 25 -13.38 9.50 3.34
CA LYS A 25 -13.01 10.91 3.60
C LYS A 25 -11.61 10.96 4.19
N ALA A 26 -10.79 11.87 3.66
CA ALA A 26 -9.41 12.03 4.08
C ALA A 26 -9.32 12.35 5.59
N ASN A 27 -8.62 11.49 6.32
CA ASN A 27 -8.28 11.68 7.74
C ASN A 27 -6.84 12.22 7.84
N LEU A 28 -6.59 13.12 8.80
CA LEU A 28 -5.29 13.76 9.02
C LEU A 28 -4.20 12.73 9.36
N ASN A 29 -4.52 11.73 10.21
CA ASN A 29 -3.61 10.63 10.54
C ASN A 29 -3.19 9.82 9.31
N MET A 30 -4.14 9.56 8.40
CA MET A 30 -3.85 8.82 7.18
C MET A 30 -2.96 9.63 6.22
N ASN A 31 -3.13 10.95 6.19
CA ASN A 31 -2.29 11.81 5.37
C ASN A 31 -0.84 11.84 5.89
N ILE A 32 -0.66 11.85 7.22
CA ILE A 32 0.66 11.75 7.86
C ILE A 32 1.31 10.41 7.53
N GLN A 33 0.59 9.29 7.68
CA GLN A 33 1.12 7.97 7.34
C GLN A 33 1.53 7.87 5.87
N ASN A 34 0.68 8.35 4.95
CA ASN A 34 1.01 8.34 3.52
C ASN A 34 2.25 9.18 3.20
N THR A 35 2.43 10.31 3.89
CA THR A 35 3.61 11.15 3.75
C THR A 35 4.87 10.43 4.24
N LEU A 36 4.80 9.75 5.39
CA LEU A 36 5.91 8.94 5.91
C LEU A 36 6.30 7.81 4.95
N VAL A 37 5.31 7.09 4.40
CA VAL A 37 5.60 6.03 3.42
C VAL A 37 6.19 6.60 2.14
N PHE A 38 5.74 7.76 1.68
CA PHE A 38 6.34 8.42 0.52
C PHE A 38 7.82 8.75 0.76
N ILE A 39 8.16 9.30 1.94
CA ILE A 39 9.55 9.56 2.32
C ILE A 39 10.37 8.26 2.34
N ALA A 40 9.81 7.17 2.87
CA ALA A 40 10.47 5.86 2.88
C ALA A 40 10.73 5.31 1.47
N ILE A 41 9.80 5.47 0.54
CA ILE A 41 9.99 5.10 -0.88
C ILE A 41 11.15 5.89 -1.48
N VAL A 42 11.20 7.20 -1.26
CA VAL A 42 12.28 8.05 -1.78
C VAL A 42 13.63 7.60 -1.20
N ALA A 43 13.70 7.35 0.10
CA ALA A 43 14.93 6.87 0.75
C ALA A 43 15.38 5.51 0.18
N LEU A 44 14.45 4.57 -0.05
CA LEU A 44 14.75 3.28 -0.66
C LEU A 44 15.22 3.42 -2.12
N LEU A 45 14.65 4.36 -2.88
CA LEU A 45 15.09 4.61 -4.25
C LEU A 45 16.50 5.20 -4.26
N VAL A 46 16.78 6.23 -3.45
CA VAL A 46 18.12 6.83 -3.31
C VAL A 46 19.12 5.76 -2.92
N TYR A 47 18.86 4.99 -1.86
CA TYR A 47 19.73 3.90 -1.44
C TYR A 47 19.99 2.89 -2.56
N GLY A 48 18.94 2.52 -3.30
CA GLY A 48 19.02 1.62 -4.45
C GLY A 48 19.94 2.16 -5.54
N PHE A 49 19.76 3.41 -5.95
CA PHE A 49 20.58 4.03 -6.98
C PHE A 49 22.05 4.19 -6.57
N THR A 50 22.34 4.38 -5.28
CA THR A 50 23.72 4.53 -4.79
C THR A 50 24.44 3.19 -4.57
N HIS A 51 23.73 2.14 -4.11
CA HIS A 51 24.35 0.89 -3.65
C HIS A 51 24.05 -0.33 -4.54
N LYS A 52 23.21 -0.19 -5.56
CA LYS A 52 22.84 -1.26 -6.50
C LYS A 52 22.97 -0.77 -7.94
N THR A 53 22.95 -1.71 -8.88
CA THR A 53 22.93 -1.42 -10.31
C THR A 53 21.66 -0.65 -10.67
N TRP A 54 21.84 0.60 -11.13
CA TRP A 54 20.76 1.55 -11.37
C TRP A 54 19.66 1.00 -12.30
N TYR A 55 20.03 0.28 -13.36
CA TYR A 55 19.10 -0.32 -14.31
C TYR A 55 18.28 -1.45 -13.69
N THR A 56 18.86 -2.21 -12.76
CA THR A 56 18.13 -3.25 -12.02
C THR A 56 17.12 -2.64 -11.06
N VAL A 57 17.48 -1.55 -10.38
CA VAL A 57 16.56 -0.83 -9.48
C VAL A 57 15.37 -0.28 -10.25
N LEU A 58 15.59 0.32 -11.43
CA LEU A 58 14.51 0.80 -12.29
C LEU A 58 13.59 -0.33 -12.77
N LEU A 59 14.15 -1.41 -13.32
CA LEU A 59 13.37 -2.54 -13.81
C LEU A 59 12.54 -3.19 -12.70
N VAL A 60 13.15 -3.42 -11.54
CA VAL A 60 12.47 -4.05 -10.40
C VAL A 60 11.40 -3.11 -9.83
N SER A 61 11.68 -1.81 -9.70
CA SER A 61 10.68 -0.84 -9.24
C SER A 61 9.47 -0.79 -10.17
N TRP A 62 9.71 -0.81 -11.48
CA TRP A 62 8.65 -0.84 -12.48
C TRP A 62 7.80 -2.11 -12.38
N LEU A 63 8.43 -3.28 -12.30
CA LEU A 63 7.73 -4.56 -12.12
C LEU A 63 6.92 -4.59 -10.82
N PHE A 64 7.48 -4.09 -9.72
CA PHE A 64 6.78 -4.03 -8.44
C PHE A 64 5.58 -3.08 -8.47
N LEU A 65 5.68 -1.94 -9.16
CA LEU A 65 4.54 -1.04 -9.35
C LEU A 65 3.40 -1.70 -10.13
N ILE A 66 3.72 -2.46 -11.18
CA ILE A 66 2.73 -3.23 -11.96
C ILE A 66 2.10 -4.31 -11.08
N LEU A 67 2.92 -5.13 -10.42
CA LEU A 67 2.45 -6.21 -9.55
C LEU A 67 1.57 -5.70 -8.41
N ALA A 68 2.00 -4.65 -7.72
CA ALA A 68 1.21 -4.01 -6.67
C ALA A 68 -0.12 -3.50 -7.23
N SER A 69 -0.13 -2.93 -8.44
CA SER A 69 -1.37 -2.50 -9.08
C SER A 69 -2.29 -3.67 -9.40
N LEU A 70 -1.76 -4.76 -9.97
CA LEU A 70 -2.54 -5.94 -10.33
C LEU A 70 -3.12 -6.61 -9.08
N MET A 71 -2.33 -6.74 -8.01
CA MET A 71 -2.79 -7.32 -6.75
C MET A 71 -3.88 -6.47 -6.11
N VAL A 72 -3.69 -5.15 -6.02
CA VAL A 72 -4.72 -4.27 -5.47
C VAL A 72 -5.97 -4.28 -6.33
N SER A 73 -5.85 -4.28 -7.66
CA SER A 73 -7.00 -4.41 -8.56
C SER A 73 -7.69 -5.76 -8.44
N ALA A 74 -6.95 -6.86 -8.28
CA ALA A 74 -7.53 -8.19 -8.07
C ALA A 74 -8.29 -8.28 -6.74
N VAL A 75 -7.73 -7.69 -5.67
CA VAL A 75 -8.41 -7.56 -4.38
C VAL A 75 -9.65 -6.67 -4.51
N GLN A 76 -9.57 -5.55 -5.24
CA GLN A 76 -10.75 -4.72 -5.51
C GLN A 76 -11.80 -5.48 -6.34
N VAL A 77 -11.43 -6.24 -7.37
CA VAL A 77 -12.41 -7.05 -8.13
C VAL A 77 -13.01 -8.16 -7.26
N GLY A 78 -12.22 -8.75 -6.36
CA GLY A 78 -12.72 -9.77 -5.42
C GLY A 78 -13.58 -9.21 -4.27
N VAL A 79 -13.34 -7.97 -3.86
CA VAL A 79 -14.05 -7.28 -2.76
C VAL A 79 -15.20 -6.40 -3.27
N PHE A 80 -15.22 -6.03 -4.55
CA PHE A 80 -16.26 -5.24 -5.20
C PHE A 80 -16.95 -6.07 -6.28
N ILE A 81 -18.09 -6.67 -5.93
CA ILE A 81 -19.02 -7.22 -6.92
C ILE A 81 -19.77 -6.03 -7.53
N GLU A 82 -19.68 -5.85 -8.85
CA GLU A 82 -20.41 -4.82 -9.61
C GLU A 82 -20.19 -3.38 -9.13
N GLY A 83 -18.98 -3.05 -8.67
CA GLY A 83 -18.62 -1.68 -8.29
C GLY A 83 -19.21 -1.20 -6.95
N LYS A 84 -19.81 -2.11 -6.16
CA LYS A 84 -20.23 -1.86 -4.78
C LYS A 84 -19.33 -2.65 -3.81
N PRO A 85 -18.83 -2.03 -2.72
CA PRO A 85 -18.06 -2.77 -1.72
C PRO A 85 -18.93 -3.86 -1.09
N PHE A 86 -18.49 -5.11 -1.15
CA PHE A 86 -19.24 -6.29 -0.67
C PHE A 86 -19.59 -6.18 0.82
N VAL A 87 -18.77 -5.45 1.59
CA VAL A 87 -19.06 -5.05 2.97
C VAL A 87 -18.60 -3.60 3.10
N LYS A 88 -19.45 -2.69 3.59
CA LYS A 88 -18.97 -1.33 3.95
C LYS A 88 -17.79 -1.50 4.90
N LEU A 89 -16.62 -0.95 4.56
CA LEU A 89 -15.41 -0.96 5.39
C LEU A 89 -15.68 -0.58 6.86
N SER A 90 -16.71 0.24 7.10
CA SER A 90 -17.20 0.59 8.44
C SER A 90 -17.69 -0.60 9.29
N HIS A 91 -18.22 -1.65 8.68
CA HIS A 91 -18.63 -2.87 9.39
C HIS A 91 -17.45 -3.77 9.73
N LEU A 92 -16.44 -3.86 8.85
CA LEU A 92 -15.20 -4.58 9.15
C LEU A 92 -14.41 -3.90 10.27
N TYR A 93 -14.39 -2.57 10.31
CA TYR A 93 -13.77 -1.81 11.41
C TYR A 93 -14.48 -2.04 12.76
N LYS A 94 -15.83 -2.12 12.75
CA LYS A 94 -16.61 -2.51 13.95
C LYS A 94 -16.34 -3.95 14.38
N PHE A 95 -16.14 -4.87 13.44
CA PHE A 95 -15.86 -6.27 13.75
C PHE A 95 -14.43 -6.51 14.23
N LEU A 96 -13.47 -5.66 13.83
CA LEU A 96 -12.08 -5.71 14.31
C LEU A 96 -11.84 -4.92 15.60
N ALA A 97 -12.75 -4.02 16.00
CA ALA A 97 -12.63 -3.26 17.25
C ALA A 97 -12.38 -4.15 18.50
N PRO A 98 -12.99 -5.34 18.66
CA PRO A 98 -12.69 -6.24 19.78
C PRO A 98 -11.28 -6.84 19.73
N VAL A 99 -10.71 -7.01 18.53
CA VAL A 99 -9.35 -7.55 18.34
C VAL A 99 -8.30 -6.51 18.71
N GLY A 100 -8.57 -5.22 18.45
CA GLY A 100 -7.74 -4.11 18.92
C GLY A 100 -7.74 -3.94 20.44
N MET A 101 -8.82 -4.37 21.12
CA MET A 101 -8.94 -4.34 22.58
C MET A 101 -8.21 -5.49 23.28
N LEU A 102 -7.84 -6.56 22.56
CA LEU A 102 -7.12 -7.74 23.10
C LEU A 102 -5.59 -7.66 22.92
N LEU A 103 -5.09 -6.65 22.20
CA LEU A 103 -3.65 -6.43 21.94
C LEU A 103 -3.06 -5.24 22.73
N TRP A 104 -3.80 -4.75 23.72
CA TRP A 104 -3.36 -3.79 24.74
C TRP A 104 -3.65 -4.37 26.12
#